data_AF-A0A160M7N7-F1
#
_entry.id   AF-A0A160M7N7-F1
#
_cell.length_a   1.000
_cell.length_b   1.000
_cell.length_c   1.000
_cell.angle_alpha   90.00
_cell.angle_beta   90.00
_cell.angle_gamma   90.00
#
_symmetry.space_group_name_H-M   'P 1'
#
loop_
_entity.id
_entity.type
_entity.pdbx_description
1 polymer ?
#
loop_
_entity_poly.entity_id
_entity_poly.type
_entity_poly.pdbx_seq_one_letter_code
_entity_poly.pdbx_strand_id
1 'polypeptide(L)'
;MFGYDDFLKFIQAFFVVYPAVTLIHLLGHIFFAGIFGGKGIRVIIGTGKILFSMRFLEVRRFYFWYGGCEFSALKYSNKLTKSLIFLGGSIFNIGSIFIVNYLIRLGILDANMLWYQFVYFSFYYVFFALLPMDMADGTLSDGKAMYKLLFNKNKDDSSADCQLVDEEKR
;
A
#
# COMPACT_ATOMS: atom_id res chain seq x y z
N MET A 1 -25.41 3.07 20.82
CA MET A 1 -26.01 3.67 19.61
C MET A 1 -24.98 4.59 19.01
N PHE A 2 -24.89 4.65 17.68
CA PHE A 2 -23.95 5.52 16.96
C PHE A 2 -24.33 6.99 17.20
N GLY A 3 -23.44 7.75 17.84
CA GLY A 3 -23.65 9.16 18.17
C GLY A 3 -22.88 10.13 17.27
N TYR A 4 -23.07 11.43 17.51
CA TYR A 4 -22.35 12.49 16.79
C TYR A 4 -20.83 12.40 16.97
N ASP A 5 -20.37 12.07 18.19
CA ASP A 5 -18.94 11.91 18.47
C ASP A 5 -18.33 10.71 17.71
N ASP A 6 -19.13 9.66 17.48
CA ASP A 6 -18.69 8.49 16.71
C ASP A 6 -18.57 8.83 15.22
N PHE A 7 -19.43 9.72 14.71
CA PHE A 7 -19.33 10.23 13.35
C PHE A 7 -18.05 11.04 13.14
N LEU A 8 -17.67 11.91 14.07
CA LEU A 8 -16.40 12.66 13.99
C LEU A 8 -15.18 11.72 14.03
N LYS A 9 -15.19 10.71 14.91
CA LYS A 9 -14.14 9.68 14.95
C LYS A 9 -14.07 8.88 13.65
N PHE A 10 -15.20 8.64 13.01
CA PHE A 10 -15.25 7.97 11.71
C PHE A 10 -14.63 8.83 10.61
N ILE A 11 -14.98 10.12 10.53
CA ILE A 11 -14.34 11.07 9.61
C ILE A 11 -12.82 11.09 9.83
N GLN A 12 -12.37 11.21 11.08
CA GLN A 12 -10.94 11.15 11.40
C GLN A 12 -10.30 9.86 10.89
N ALA A 13 -10.97 8.72 11.03
CA ALA A 13 -10.45 7.46 10.54
C ALA A 13 -10.25 7.45 9.02
N PHE A 14 -11.21 7.97 8.25
CA PHE A 14 -11.13 8.03 6.79
C PHE A 14 -10.09 9.02 6.27
N PHE A 15 -9.97 10.20 6.89
CA PHE A 15 -9.09 11.26 6.38
C PHE A 15 -7.68 11.27 6.98
N VAL A 16 -7.45 10.51 8.05
CA VAL A 16 -6.15 10.43 8.74
C VAL A 16 -5.64 8.99 8.80
N VAL A 17 -6.41 8.09 9.42
CA VAL A 17 -5.93 6.72 9.68
C VAL A 17 -5.78 5.92 8.40
N TYR A 18 -6.78 5.92 7.54
CA TYR A 18 -6.75 5.16 6.28
C TYR A 18 -5.64 5.62 5.31
N PRO A 19 -5.41 6.94 5.08
CA PRO A 19 -4.25 7.43 4.34
C PRO A 19 -2.92 7.00 4.95
N ALA A 20 -2.79 7.00 6.28
CA ALA A 20 -1.58 6.54 6.95
C ALA A 20 -1.32 5.05 6.71
N VAL A 21 -2.36 4.20 6.81
CA VAL A 21 -2.29 2.77 6.47
C VAL A 21 -1.91 2.56 5.01
N THR A 22 -2.52 3.30 4.09
CA THR A 22 -2.22 3.24 2.65
C THR A 22 -0.77 3.63 2.39
N LEU A 23 -0.27 4.68 3.05
CA LEU A 23 1.12 5.11 2.92
C LEU A 23 2.09 4.03 3.41
N ILE A 24 1.84 3.42 4.58
CA ILE A 24 2.67 2.32 5.10
C ILE A 24 2.70 1.15 4.13
N HIS A 25 1.56 0.83 3.52
CA HIS A 25 1.45 -0.19 2.47
C HIS A 25 2.34 0.14 1.27
N LEU A 26 2.21 1.33 0.68
CA LEU A 26 3.03 1.75 -0.47
C LEU A 26 4.53 1.76 -0.12
N LEU A 27 4.88 2.21 1.08
CA LEU A 27 6.26 2.19 1.58
C LEU A 27 6.84 0.78 1.60
N GLY A 28 6.04 -0.24 1.89
CA GLY A 28 6.48 -1.63 1.84
C GLY A 28 6.90 -2.07 0.44
N HIS A 29 6.10 -1.77 -0.59
CA HIS A 29 6.49 -2.05 -1.97
C HIS A 29 7.76 -1.31 -2.37
N ILE A 30 7.81 -0.01 -2.06
CA ILE A 30 8.93 0.87 -2.41
C ILE A 30 10.21 0.42 -1.71
N PHE A 31 10.13 -0.01 -0.46
CA PHE A 31 11.26 -0.50 0.31
C PHE A 31 11.91 -1.70 -0.39
N PHE A 32 11.11 -2.70 -0.77
CA PHE A 32 11.64 -3.86 -1.49
C PHE A 32 12.10 -3.48 -2.90
N ALA A 33 11.35 -2.67 -3.64
CA ALA A 33 11.79 -2.19 -4.96
C ALA A 33 13.14 -1.47 -4.87
N GLY A 34 13.34 -0.61 -3.88
CA GLY A 34 14.59 0.10 -3.61
C GLY A 34 15.76 -0.84 -3.27
N ILE A 35 15.55 -1.82 -2.37
CA ILE A 35 16.56 -2.83 -2.02
C ILE A 35 17.04 -3.59 -3.27
N PHE A 36 16.12 -3.89 -4.19
CA PHE A 36 16.42 -4.65 -5.39
C PHE A 36 16.85 -3.77 -6.59
N GLY A 37 17.15 -2.50 -6.34
CA GLY A 37 17.69 -1.57 -7.34
C GLY A 37 16.64 -1.06 -8.32
N GLY A 38 15.43 -0.80 -7.84
CA GLY A 38 14.36 -0.16 -8.57
C GLY A 38 14.75 1.25 -9.02
N LYS A 39 14.54 1.56 -10.31
CA LYS A 39 14.72 2.89 -10.88
C LYS A 39 13.37 3.56 -11.10
N GLY A 40 13.38 4.89 -11.19
CA GLY A 40 12.18 5.67 -11.50
C GLY A 40 11.05 5.56 -10.47
N ILE A 41 11.36 5.21 -9.22
CA ILE A 41 10.35 4.97 -8.17
C ILE A 41 9.51 6.24 -7.96
N ARG A 42 8.19 6.09 -8.06
CA ARG A 42 7.22 7.15 -7.80
C ARG A 42 6.06 6.63 -6.97
N VAL A 43 5.61 7.46 -6.05
CA VAL A 43 4.44 7.20 -5.21
C VAL A 43 3.32 8.11 -5.66
N ILE A 44 2.14 7.55 -5.87
CA ILE A 44 0.93 8.29 -6.21
C ILE A 44 -0.05 8.08 -5.07
N ILE A 45 -0.43 9.17 -4.40
CA ILE A 45 -1.42 9.15 -3.32
C ILE A 45 -2.67 9.86 -3.81
N GLY A 46 -3.74 9.10 -3.90
CA GLY A 46 -5.08 9.55 -4.26
C GLY A 46 -5.45 9.38 -5.72
N THR A 47 -6.61 9.95 -6.05
CA THR A 47 -7.13 10.04 -7.42
C THR A 47 -7.66 11.44 -7.75
N GLY A 48 -7.93 11.70 -9.03
CA GLY A 48 -8.40 12.98 -9.55
C GLY A 48 -7.28 13.96 -9.89
N LYS A 49 -7.58 15.27 -9.77
CA LYS A 49 -6.64 16.35 -10.11
C LYS A 49 -5.42 16.32 -9.18
N ILE A 50 -4.23 16.56 -9.74
CA ILE A 50 -2.98 16.70 -9.00
C ILE A 50 -3.08 17.96 -8.13
N LEU A 51 -2.83 17.83 -6.82
CA LEU A 51 -2.69 18.95 -5.90
C LEU A 51 -1.25 19.44 -5.87
N PHE A 52 -0.30 18.52 -5.74
CA PHE A 52 1.11 18.79 -5.92
C PHE A 52 1.81 17.53 -6.46
N SER A 53 2.89 17.75 -7.22
CA SER A 53 3.78 16.68 -7.65
C SER A 53 5.23 17.08 -7.40
N MET A 54 5.95 16.21 -6.71
CA MET A 54 7.41 16.19 -6.61
C MET A 54 7.96 15.02 -7.43
N ARG A 55 9.29 14.97 -7.59
CA ARG A 55 9.98 13.95 -8.41
C ARG A 55 9.58 12.50 -8.05
N PHE A 56 9.40 12.20 -6.77
CA PHE A 56 9.12 10.85 -6.27
C PHE A 56 7.72 10.68 -5.68
N LEU A 57 6.94 11.77 -5.55
CA LEU A 57 5.66 11.76 -4.86
C LEU A 57 4.65 12.65 -5.59
N GLU A 58 3.51 12.10 -5.96
CA GLU A 58 2.37 12.79 -6.53
C GLU A 58 1.18 12.67 -5.57
N VAL A 59 0.60 13.79 -5.16
CA VAL A 59 -0.59 13.81 -4.30
C VAL A 59 -1.75 14.42 -5.07
N ARG A 60 -2.87 13.70 -5.10
CA ARG A 60 -4.09 14.08 -5.81
C ARG A 60 -5.21 14.45 -4.84
N ARG A 61 -6.25 15.10 -5.37
CA ARG A 61 -7.36 15.68 -4.59
C ARG A 61 -8.01 14.69 -3.64
N PHE A 62 -8.24 13.45 -4.09
CA PHE A 62 -8.83 12.39 -3.28
C PHE A 62 -7.74 11.49 -2.69
N TYR A 63 -6.82 12.07 -1.92
CA TYR A 63 -5.67 11.39 -1.32
C TYR A 63 -6.04 10.20 -0.41
N PHE A 64 -7.25 10.22 0.15
CA PHE A 64 -7.79 9.19 1.04
C PHE A 64 -8.48 8.03 0.33
N TRP A 65 -8.51 8.02 -1.01
CA TRP A 65 -9.26 7.02 -1.77
C TRP A 65 -8.42 5.84 -2.22
N TYR A 66 -7.22 6.11 -2.71
CA TYR A 66 -6.39 5.12 -3.40
C TYR A 66 -4.92 5.52 -3.28
N GLY A 67 -4.01 4.57 -3.42
CA GLY A 67 -2.59 4.82 -3.51
C GLY A 67 -1.94 3.80 -4.44
N GLY A 68 -0.90 4.20 -5.16
CA GLY A 68 -0.15 3.32 -6.03
C GLY A 68 1.33 3.67 -6.04
N CYS A 69 2.17 2.71 -6.40
CA CYS A 69 3.57 2.94 -6.74
C CYS A 69 3.88 2.57 -8.18
N GLU A 70 4.87 3.23 -8.72
CA GLU A 70 5.39 2.97 -10.06
C GLU A 70 6.91 2.88 -9.99
N PHE A 71 7.49 1.98 -10.77
CA PHE A 71 8.95 1.89 -10.97
C PHE A 71 9.24 1.51 -12.43
N SER A 72 10.40 1.89 -12.96
CA SER A 72 10.70 1.74 -14.40
C SER A 72 11.57 0.55 -14.75
N ALA A 73 12.49 0.19 -13.86
CA ALA A 73 13.38 -0.93 -14.07
C ALA A 73 13.80 -1.52 -12.73
N LEU A 74 14.16 -2.80 -12.74
CA LEU A 74 14.62 -3.52 -11.55
C LEU A 74 15.95 -4.21 -11.84
N LYS A 75 16.99 -3.92 -11.04
CA LYS A 75 18.32 -4.51 -11.23
C LYS A 75 18.31 -6.03 -11.00
N TYR A 76 17.59 -6.49 -9.98
CA TYR A 76 17.42 -7.91 -9.68
C TYR A 76 15.98 -8.33 -9.95
N SER A 77 15.72 -9.00 -11.07
CA SER A 77 14.35 -9.31 -11.52
C SER A 77 14.00 -10.80 -11.41
N ASN A 78 14.39 -11.45 -10.29
CA ASN A 78 14.05 -12.85 -10.06
C ASN A 78 12.67 -13.01 -9.37
N LYS A 79 12.19 -14.24 -9.32
CA LYS A 79 10.89 -14.59 -8.75
C LYS A 79 10.74 -14.21 -7.28
N LEU A 80 11.78 -14.41 -6.45
CA LEU A 80 11.73 -14.06 -5.04
C LEU A 80 11.64 -12.56 -4.84
N THR A 81 12.45 -11.81 -5.57
CA THR A 81 12.45 -10.35 -5.55
C THR A 81 11.07 -9.79 -5.91
N LYS A 82 10.47 -10.24 -7.01
CA LYS A 82 9.13 -9.79 -7.42
C LYS A 82 8.06 -10.18 -6.40
N SER A 83 8.13 -11.38 -5.82
CA SER A 83 7.24 -11.79 -4.73
C SER A 83 7.37 -10.89 -3.51
N LEU A 84 8.58 -10.50 -3.13
CA LEU A 84 8.81 -9.58 -2.00
C LEU A 84 8.32 -8.17 -2.29
N ILE A 85 8.41 -7.72 -3.53
CA ILE A 85 7.80 -6.45 -3.95
C ILE A 85 6.29 -6.53 -3.81
N PHE A 86 5.61 -7.55 -4.37
CA PHE A 86 4.15 -7.69 -4.25
C PHE A 86 3.68 -7.89 -2.80
N LEU A 87 4.41 -8.63 -1.98
CA LEU A 87 4.05 -8.81 -0.57
C LEU A 87 4.47 -7.63 0.31
N GLY A 88 5.25 -6.69 -0.21
CA GLY A 88 5.90 -5.64 0.55
C GLY A 88 4.93 -4.81 1.37
N GLY A 89 3.85 -4.32 0.76
CA GLY A 89 2.86 -3.54 1.46
C GLY A 89 2.13 -4.31 2.56
N SER A 90 1.84 -5.59 2.31
CA SER A 90 1.23 -6.44 3.33
C SER A 90 2.18 -6.73 4.50
N ILE A 91 3.46 -6.99 4.24
CA ILE A 91 4.49 -7.18 5.26
C ILE A 91 4.60 -5.94 6.15
N PHE A 92 4.61 -4.74 5.56
CA PHE A 92 4.74 -3.49 6.30
C PHE A 92 3.52 -3.19 7.17
N ASN A 93 2.30 -3.38 6.65
CA ASN A 93 1.08 -3.22 7.44
C ASN A 93 1.03 -4.22 8.60
N ILE A 94 1.32 -5.50 8.35
CA ILE A 94 1.39 -6.52 9.41
C ILE A 94 2.46 -6.15 10.45
N GLY A 95 3.65 -5.73 10.00
CA GLY A 95 4.72 -5.25 10.87
C GLY A 95 4.28 -4.08 11.74
N SER A 96 3.60 -3.08 11.17
CA SER A 96 3.08 -1.93 11.92
C SER A 96 2.03 -2.31 12.96
N ILE A 97 1.17 -3.31 12.68
CA ILE A 97 0.21 -3.84 13.66
C ILE A 97 0.97 -4.39 14.87
N PHE A 98 2.01 -5.20 14.65
CA PHE A 98 2.81 -5.75 15.75
C PHE A 98 3.54 -4.64 16.52
N ILE A 99 4.11 -3.65 15.83
CA ILE A 99 4.80 -2.52 16.46
C ILE A 99 3.82 -1.73 17.35
N VAL A 100 2.66 -1.35 16.83
CA VAL A 100 1.66 -0.57 17.60
C VAL A 100 1.20 -1.35 18.84
N ASN A 101 0.86 -2.64 18.69
CA ASN A 101 0.44 -3.46 19.83
C ASN A 101 1.56 -3.62 20.88
N TYR A 102 2.81 -3.77 20.43
CA TYR A 102 3.96 -3.85 21.32
C TYR A 102 4.18 -2.54 22.10
N LEU A 103 4.09 -1.39 21.43
CA LEU A 103 4.22 -0.08 22.08
C LEU A 103 3.09 0.21 23.08
N ILE A 104 1.87 -0.23 22.78
CA ILE A 104 0.74 -0.17 23.74
C ILE A 104 1.05 -1.03 24.97
N ARG A 105 1.55 -2.25 24.77
CA ARG A 105 1.91 -3.15 25.87
C ARG A 105 3.02 -2.59 26.77
N LEU A 106 3.95 -1.83 26.20
CA LEU A 106 5.00 -1.13 26.97
C LEU A 106 4.50 0.13 27.69
N GLY A 107 3.25 0.57 27.45
CA GLY A 107 2.72 1.81 27.98
C GLY A 107 3.29 3.07 27.32
N ILE A 108 3.95 2.94 26.16
CA ILE A 108 4.46 4.08 25.37
C ILE A 108 3.31 4.73 24.59
N LEU A 109 2.37 3.92 24.11
CA LEU A 109 1.14 4.38 23.46
C LEU A 109 -0.08 4.03 24.31
N ASP A 110 -1.01 4.97 24.43
CA ASP A 110 -2.29 4.69 25.07
C ASP A 110 -3.18 3.84 24.16
N ALA A 111 -3.89 2.87 24.74
CA ALA A 111 -4.89 2.09 24.03
C ALA A 111 -6.14 2.93 23.73
N ASN A 112 -6.08 3.71 22.65
CA ASN A 112 -7.14 4.62 22.24
C ASN A 112 -7.77 4.23 20.89
N MET A 113 -8.90 4.86 20.56
CA MET A 113 -9.66 4.57 19.34
C MET A 113 -8.83 4.73 18.06
N LEU A 114 -7.89 5.69 18.01
CA LEU A 114 -7.05 5.92 16.83
C LEU A 114 -6.19 4.69 16.54
N TRP A 115 -5.53 4.13 17.55
CA TRP A 115 -4.68 2.94 17.38
C TRP A 115 -5.50 1.69 17.08
N TYR A 116 -6.68 1.54 17.67
CA TYR A 116 -7.60 0.46 17.30
C TYR A 116 -8.03 0.57 15.84
N GLN A 117 -8.48 1.74 15.40
CA GLN A 117 -8.81 1.99 13.99
C GLN A 117 -7.62 1.69 13.08
N PHE A 118 -6.42 2.12 13.44
CA PHE A 118 -5.21 1.85 12.68
C PHE A 118 -4.98 0.34 12.47
N VAL A 119 -5.09 -0.45 13.54
CA VAL A 119 -4.96 -1.91 13.46
C VAL A 119 -6.05 -2.52 12.58
N TYR A 120 -7.31 -2.11 12.75
CA TYR A 120 -8.42 -2.62 11.96
C TYR A 120 -8.29 -2.28 10.46
N PHE A 121 -7.96 -1.04 10.12
CA PHE A 121 -7.74 -0.64 8.74
C PHE A 121 -6.52 -1.32 8.12
N SER A 122 -5.45 -1.53 8.90
CA SER A 122 -4.27 -2.27 8.43
C SER A 122 -4.60 -3.72 8.10
N PHE A 123 -5.35 -4.40 8.96
CA PHE A 123 -5.83 -5.76 8.69
C PHE A 123 -6.76 -5.80 7.48
N TYR A 124 -7.70 -4.87 7.41
CA TYR A 124 -8.62 -4.74 6.29
C TYR A 124 -7.86 -4.58 4.96
N TYR A 125 -6.88 -3.66 4.92
CA TYR A 125 -6.08 -3.42 3.72
C TYR A 125 -5.29 -4.68 3.31
N VAL A 126 -4.61 -5.33 4.26
CA VAL A 126 -3.86 -6.58 4.01
C VAL A 126 -4.76 -7.68 3.46
N PHE A 127 -5.96 -7.83 4.01
CA PHE A 127 -6.91 -8.84 3.56
C PHE A 127 -7.24 -8.69 2.07
N PHE A 128 -7.58 -7.47 1.63
CA PHE A 128 -7.93 -7.22 0.22
C PHE A 128 -6.72 -7.22 -0.71
N ALA A 129 -5.55 -6.76 -0.25
CA ALA A 129 -4.32 -6.82 -1.03
C ALA A 129 -3.93 -8.29 -1.31
N LEU A 130 -4.01 -9.18 -0.32
CA LEU A 130 -3.62 -10.58 -0.46
C LEU A 130 -4.70 -11.49 -1.06
N LEU A 131 -5.95 -11.05 -1.10
CA LEU A 131 -7.03 -11.82 -1.73
C LEU A 131 -6.78 -11.88 -3.24
N PRO A 132 -6.64 -13.07 -3.87
CA PRO A 132 -6.28 -13.18 -5.27
C PRO A 132 -7.47 -12.85 -6.20
N MET A 133 -7.61 -11.58 -6.58
CA MET A 133 -8.71 -11.06 -7.39
C MET A 133 -8.23 -10.23 -8.59
N ASP A 134 -9.02 -10.24 -9.67
CA ASP A 134 -8.87 -9.24 -10.74
C ASP A 134 -9.57 -7.97 -10.30
N MET A 135 -8.95 -6.83 -10.56
CA MET A 135 -9.55 -5.52 -10.33
C MET A 135 -10.43 -5.13 -11.51
N ALA A 136 -11.35 -4.19 -11.27
CA ALA A 136 -12.30 -3.73 -12.28
C ALA A 136 -11.63 -3.05 -13.49
N ASP A 137 -10.44 -2.48 -13.30
CA ASP A 137 -9.61 -1.87 -14.34
C ASP A 137 -8.72 -2.88 -15.09
N GLY A 138 -8.81 -4.16 -14.75
CA GLY A 138 -8.01 -5.24 -15.34
C GLY A 138 -6.66 -5.48 -14.65
N THR A 139 -6.28 -4.66 -13.66
CA THR A 139 -5.09 -4.91 -12.84
C THR A 139 -5.30 -6.09 -11.88
N LEU A 140 -4.23 -6.56 -11.24
CA LEU A 140 -4.26 -7.70 -10.34
C LEU A 140 -4.03 -7.23 -8.91
N SER A 141 -4.78 -7.73 -7.93
CA SER A 141 -4.37 -7.56 -6.53
C SER A 141 -2.95 -8.12 -6.30
N ASP A 142 -2.25 -7.66 -5.28
CA ASP A 142 -0.92 -8.17 -4.92
C ASP A 142 -0.92 -9.70 -4.77
N GLY A 143 -1.93 -10.25 -4.09
CA GLY A 143 -2.10 -11.68 -3.90
C GLY A 143 -2.26 -12.42 -5.23
N LYS A 144 -2.98 -11.84 -6.19
CA LYS A 144 -3.14 -12.45 -7.53
C LYS A 144 -1.87 -12.33 -8.37
N ALA A 145 -1.19 -11.19 -8.33
CA ALA A 145 0.10 -10.99 -9.00
C ALA A 145 1.15 -11.99 -8.49
N MET A 146 1.23 -12.15 -7.17
CA MET A 146 2.08 -13.13 -6.49
C MET A 146 1.69 -14.58 -6.83
N TYR A 147 0.40 -14.92 -6.82
CA TYR A 147 -0.09 -16.23 -7.25
C TYR A 147 0.32 -16.54 -8.69
N LYS A 148 0.04 -15.64 -9.64
CA LYS A 148 0.43 -15.84 -11.04
C LYS A 148 1.94 -15.97 -11.19
N LEU A 149 2.72 -15.21 -10.44
CA LEU A 149 4.18 -15.28 -10.46
C LEU A 149 4.66 -16.65 -9.94
N LEU A 150 4.07 -17.17 -8.87
CA LEU A 150 4.36 -18.50 -8.33
C LEU A 150 4.11 -19.63 -9.33
N PHE A 151 3.11 -19.50 -10.19
CA PHE A 151 2.79 -20.48 -11.23
C PHE A 151 3.37 -20.16 -12.61
N ASN A 152 4.28 -19.19 -12.72
CA ASN A 152 4.89 -18.71 -13.98
C ASN A 152 3.84 -18.28 -15.03
N LYS A 153 2.72 -17.73 -14.56
CA LYS A 153 1.60 -17.20 -15.36
C LYS A 153 1.53 -15.67 -15.34
N ASN A 154 2.44 -14.99 -14.65
CA ASN A 154 2.45 -13.53 -14.63
C ASN A 154 3.22 -13.00 -15.84
N LYS A 155 2.56 -12.20 -16.68
CA LYS A 155 3.13 -11.62 -17.90
C LYS A 155 3.60 -10.18 -17.71
N ASP A 156 3.00 -9.46 -16.77
CA ASP A 156 3.08 -7.99 -16.71
C ASP A 156 3.86 -7.46 -15.49
N ASP A 157 4.38 -8.37 -14.64
CA ASP A 157 5.23 -8.07 -13.48
C ASP A 157 4.73 -6.92 -12.59
N SER A 158 3.40 -6.72 -12.55
CA SER A 158 2.74 -5.58 -11.90
C SER A 158 1.55 -6.05 -11.07
N SER A 159 1.20 -5.26 -10.06
CA SER A 159 -0.05 -5.33 -9.30
C SER A 159 -0.80 -4.00 -9.38
N ALA A 160 -2.02 -3.99 -8.87
CA ALA A 160 -2.86 -2.80 -8.73
C ALA A 160 -2.19 -1.75 -7.84
N ASP A 161 -1.46 -2.19 -6.81
CA ASP A 161 -0.78 -1.31 -5.86
C ASP A 161 0.62 -0.90 -6.34
N CYS A 162 1.29 -1.69 -7.18
CA CYS A 162 2.60 -1.34 -7.73
C CYS A 162 2.82 -1.78 -9.19
N GLN A 163 3.09 -0.82 -10.07
CA GLN A 163 3.21 -1.03 -11.51
C GLN A 163 4.65 -0.84 -12.01
N LEU A 164 5.06 -1.71 -12.95
CA LEU A 164 6.26 -1.52 -13.75
C LEU A 164 5.90 -0.69 -14.99
N VAL A 165 6.47 0.51 -15.12
CA VAL A 165 6.10 1.49 -16.17
C VAL A 165 7.32 1.83 -17.03
N ASP A 166 7.21 1.63 -18.36
CA ASP A 166 8.25 2.02 -19.31
C ASP A 166 8.49 3.54 -19.28
N GLU A 167 9.74 3.98 -19.10
CA GLU A 167 10.10 5.41 -19.09
C GLU A 167 9.80 6.11 -20.43
N GLU A 168 9.75 5.37 -21.55
CA GLU A 168 9.49 5.92 -22.90
C GLU A 168 8.01 6.18 -23.21
N LYS A 169 7.07 5.62 -22.44
CA LYS A 169 5.63 5.81 -22.63
C LYS A 169 5.04 6.96 -21.81
N ARG A 170 5.90 7.81 -21.25
CA ARG A 170 5.54 8.90 -20.34
C ARG A 170 5.60 10.27 -20.99
#